data_AF-A0A089KP67-F1
#
_entry.id   AF-A0A089KP67-F1
#
_cell.length_a   1.000
_cell.length_b   1.000
_cell.length_c   1.000
_cell.angle_alpha   90.00
_cell.angle_beta   90.00
_cell.angle_gamma   90.00
#
_symmetry.space_group_name_H-M   'P 1'
#
loop_
_entity.id
_entity.type
_entity.pdbx_description
1 polymer ?
#
loop_
_entity_poly.entity_id
_entity_poly.type
_entity_poly.pdbx_seq_one_letter_code
_entity_poly.pdbx_strand_id
1 'polypeptide(L)'
;MKLRWINFLKGAAMLAVVFDHLYGLVYVNAFIHSLTIYSVTLFIILAGFTSSISIGRTKMPIRAYIVKRITPIVVPYLVATLVYHLYWNNLRFDFNVFKNQVIMFNASAPFYFVLFFLQLIVVSPLLYRVFHGRVFYQQLLGLFFIYLMSFYLTHFTSVANYYGGASRVLGGSYLFCFSLGIFLQLLSSNPPIFLKKVFQSDIKILVVGLVTALIAMFIYINAHLLDKSWANPPNKNTLFYTIIIASILFFAFQIAEKRIKQLALIFTPIELIGSNSLYVFLYHSLFIYIGQRIGLLTINSGKILFPIFCLVFSVLIGIITTKSKALIKFRGLNL
;
A
#
# COMPACT_ATOMS: atom_id res chain seq x y z
N MET A 1 -12.60 -9.40 -13.27
CA MET A 1 -11.17 -9.02 -13.25
C MET A 1 -10.50 -9.73 -12.08
N LYS A 2 -9.56 -10.65 -12.35
CA LYS A 2 -8.78 -11.36 -11.31
C LYS A 2 -7.95 -10.33 -10.53
N LEU A 3 -8.04 -10.34 -9.20
CA LEU A 3 -7.32 -9.44 -8.27
C LEU A 3 -5.79 -9.67 -8.24
N ARG A 4 -5.26 -10.54 -9.11
CA ARG A 4 -3.86 -11.01 -9.09
C ARG A 4 -2.86 -9.88 -9.29
N TRP A 5 -3.02 -9.07 -10.34
CA TRP A 5 -2.10 -7.95 -10.60
C TRP A 5 -2.10 -6.91 -9.46
N ILE A 6 -3.25 -6.70 -8.80
CA ILE A 6 -3.34 -5.82 -7.62
C ILE A 6 -2.56 -6.42 -6.44
N ASN A 7 -2.72 -7.71 -6.20
CA ASN A 7 -1.97 -8.41 -5.15
C ASN A 7 -0.48 -8.42 -5.47
N PHE A 8 -0.09 -8.63 -6.73
CA PHE A 8 1.30 -8.54 -7.16
C PHE A 8 1.91 -7.16 -6.86
N LEU A 9 1.23 -6.07 -7.28
CA LEU A 9 1.72 -4.71 -7.02
C LEU A 9 1.76 -4.38 -5.52
N LYS A 10 0.77 -4.81 -4.74
CA LYS A 10 0.80 -4.70 -3.27
C LYS A 10 1.98 -5.47 -2.67
N GLY A 11 2.26 -6.65 -3.20
CA GLY A 11 3.39 -7.48 -2.79
C GLY A 11 4.72 -6.81 -3.08
N ALA A 12 4.90 -6.26 -4.28
CA ALA A 12 6.08 -5.49 -4.65
C ALA A 12 6.28 -4.26 -3.73
N ALA A 13 5.21 -3.52 -3.43
CA ALA A 13 5.26 -2.42 -2.46
C ALA A 13 5.68 -2.90 -1.06
N MET A 14 5.14 -4.02 -0.58
CA MET A 14 5.49 -4.56 0.73
C MET A 14 6.93 -5.10 0.78
N LEU A 15 7.41 -5.72 -0.29
CA LEU A 15 8.82 -6.08 -0.43
C LEU A 15 9.69 -4.84 -0.26
N ALA A 16 9.40 -3.79 -1.04
CA ALA A 16 10.13 -2.54 -0.96
C ALA A 16 10.12 -1.92 0.46
N VAL A 17 8.99 -1.93 1.17
CA VAL A 17 8.91 -1.48 2.58
C VAL A 17 9.84 -2.30 3.48
N VAL A 18 9.86 -3.63 3.34
CA VAL A 18 10.69 -4.49 4.19
C VAL A 18 12.18 -4.29 3.89
N PHE A 19 12.56 -4.19 2.62
CA PHE A 19 13.94 -3.89 2.22
C PHE A 19 14.41 -2.52 2.72
N ASP A 20 13.56 -1.50 2.64
CA ASP A 20 13.87 -0.15 3.13
C ASP A 20 14.18 -0.15 4.63
N HIS A 21 13.36 -0.83 5.44
CA HIS A 21 13.56 -0.89 6.89
C HIS A 21 14.70 -1.82 7.34
N LEU A 22 15.10 -2.79 6.51
CA LEU A 22 16.19 -3.73 6.83
C LEU A 22 17.59 -3.11 6.69
N TYR A 23 17.80 -2.25 5.70
CA TYR A 23 19.12 -1.73 5.34
C TYR A 23 19.38 -0.33 5.88
N GLY A 24 18.86 -0.07 7.08
CA GLY A 24 18.96 1.19 7.79
C GLY A 24 17.60 1.84 7.88
N LEU A 25 17.15 2.09 9.11
CA LEU A 25 15.98 2.88 9.48
C LEU A 25 15.92 4.17 8.66
N VAL A 26 15.33 4.13 7.47
CA VAL A 26 15.06 5.23 6.54
C VAL A 26 16.27 6.14 6.23
N TYR A 27 16.65 6.27 4.94
CA TYR A 27 17.58 7.30 4.43
C TYR A 27 19.11 7.09 4.56
N VAL A 28 19.61 5.94 5.04
CA VAL A 28 21.07 5.73 5.14
C VAL A 28 21.69 5.22 3.83
N ASN A 29 21.00 4.30 3.14
CA ASN A 29 21.47 3.75 1.86
C ASN A 29 20.68 4.35 0.69
N ALA A 30 21.26 5.35 0.03
CA ALA A 30 20.65 6.06 -1.10
C ALA A 30 20.21 5.11 -2.23
N PHE A 31 21.01 4.08 -2.52
CA PHE A 31 20.71 3.11 -3.56
C PHE A 31 19.48 2.28 -3.23
N ILE A 32 19.43 1.67 -2.03
CA ILE A 32 18.26 0.89 -1.60
C ILE A 32 17.03 1.79 -1.55
N HIS A 33 17.14 2.99 -0.99
CA HIS A 33 16.02 3.91 -0.89
C HIS A 33 15.47 4.30 -2.28
N SER A 34 16.37 4.51 -3.25
CA SER A 34 15.98 4.80 -4.63
C SER A 34 15.14 3.68 -5.27
N LEU A 35 15.35 2.43 -4.86
CA LEU A 35 14.61 1.26 -5.32
C LEU A 35 13.31 1.02 -4.55
N THR A 36 13.12 1.63 -3.38
CA THR A 36 12.00 1.31 -2.45
C THR A 36 11.03 2.46 -2.24
N ILE A 37 11.40 3.69 -2.60
CA ILE A 37 10.65 4.90 -2.28
C ILE A 37 9.23 4.97 -2.85
N TYR A 38 8.96 4.24 -3.93
CA TYR A 38 7.62 4.16 -4.53
C TYR A 38 6.59 3.44 -3.64
N SER A 39 7.06 2.67 -2.65
CA SER A 39 6.27 1.63 -1.98
C SER A 39 5.00 2.15 -1.30
N VAL A 40 5.13 3.12 -0.39
CA VAL A 40 4.00 3.67 0.37
C VAL A 40 3.01 4.37 -0.56
N THR A 41 3.52 5.17 -1.49
CA THR A 41 2.70 5.89 -2.49
C THR A 41 1.92 4.91 -3.36
N LEU A 42 2.56 3.84 -3.87
CA LEU A 42 1.90 2.80 -4.65
C LEU A 42 0.82 2.10 -3.83
N PHE A 43 1.13 1.76 -2.58
CA PHE A 43 0.16 1.12 -1.69
C PHE A 43 -1.09 1.99 -1.49
N ILE A 44 -0.93 3.29 -1.31
CA ILE A 44 -2.04 4.25 -1.17
C ILE A 44 -2.86 4.38 -2.46
N ILE A 45 -2.21 4.43 -3.64
CA ILE A 45 -2.92 4.42 -4.93
C ILE A 45 -3.75 3.14 -5.07
N LEU A 46 -3.17 1.96 -4.78
CA LEU A 46 -3.88 0.69 -4.86
C LEU A 46 -5.01 0.58 -3.83
N ALA A 47 -4.86 1.19 -2.66
CA ALA A 47 -5.90 1.26 -1.66
C ALA A 47 -7.10 2.10 -2.15
N GLY A 48 -6.85 3.22 -2.82
CA GLY A 48 -7.87 4.01 -3.50
C GLY A 48 -8.59 3.21 -4.59
N PHE A 49 -7.81 2.56 -5.46
CA PHE A 49 -8.32 1.72 -6.55
C PHE A 49 -9.24 0.62 -6.02
N THR A 50 -8.80 -0.14 -5.01
CA THR A 50 -9.60 -1.22 -4.42
C THR A 50 -10.78 -0.73 -3.59
N SER A 51 -10.69 0.47 -3.00
CA SER A 51 -11.83 1.11 -2.33
C SER A 51 -12.92 1.47 -3.33
N SER A 52 -12.55 2.00 -4.51
CA SER A 52 -13.48 2.29 -5.59
C SER A 52 -14.26 1.05 -6.06
N ILE A 53 -13.57 -0.08 -6.26
CA ILE A 53 -14.23 -1.37 -6.58
C ILE A 53 -15.25 -1.75 -5.49
N SER A 54 -14.85 -1.61 -4.23
CA SER A 54 -15.68 -2.02 -3.09
C SER A 54 -16.91 -1.13 -2.92
N ILE A 55 -16.77 0.17 -3.14
CA ILE A 55 -17.88 1.14 -3.07
C ILE A 55 -18.84 0.89 -4.25
N GLY A 56 -18.32 0.74 -5.47
CA GLY A 56 -19.15 0.51 -6.66
C GLY A 56 -19.96 -0.79 -6.63
N ARG A 57 -19.63 -1.75 -5.74
CA ARG A 57 -20.37 -3.02 -5.57
C ARG A 57 -21.30 -3.04 -4.37
N THR A 58 -21.18 -2.10 -3.43
CA THR A 58 -21.94 -2.16 -2.18
C THR A 58 -23.25 -1.40 -2.30
N LYS A 59 -24.33 -1.96 -1.74
CA LYS A 59 -25.60 -1.26 -1.51
C LYS A 59 -25.76 -0.79 -0.06
N MET A 60 -24.71 -0.96 0.75
CA MET A 60 -24.74 -0.64 2.18
C MET A 60 -24.80 0.89 2.40
N PRO A 61 -25.48 1.36 3.45
CA PRO A 61 -25.35 2.73 3.93
C PRO A 61 -23.89 3.09 4.25
N ILE A 62 -23.51 4.36 4.09
CA ILE A 62 -22.12 4.83 4.27
C ILE A 62 -21.53 4.40 5.62
N ARG A 63 -22.27 4.59 6.72
CA ARG A 63 -21.80 4.22 8.06
C ARG A 63 -21.48 2.73 8.17
N ALA A 64 -22.39 1.87 7.70
CA ALA A 64 -22.21 0.43 7.72
C ALA A 64 -21.04 -0.01 6.83
N TYR A 65 -20.86 0.65 5.67
CA TYR A 65 -19.70 0.43 4.79
C TYR A 65 -18.39 0.78 5.50
N ILE A 66 -18.29 1.96 6.13
CA ILE A 66 -17.09 2.42 6.83
C ILE A 66 -16.73 1.43 7.95
N VAL A 67 -17.68 1.05 8.82
CA VAL A 67 -17.44 0.10 9.90
C VAL A 67 -16.93 -1.24 9.37
N LYS A 68 -17.57 -1.76 8.31
CA LYS A 68 -17.14 -3.01 7.65
C LYS A 68 -15.72 -2.93 7.07
N ARG A 69 -15.27 -1.76 6.63
CA ARG A 69 -13.94 -1.55 6.05
C ARG A 69 -12.86 -1.28 7.10
N ILE A 70 -13.20 -0.60 8.17
CA ILE A 70 -12.28 -0.24 9.25
C ILE A 70 -12.03 -1.42 10.19
N THR A 71 -13.06 -2.21 10.51
CA THR A 71 -12.94 -3.34 11.45
C THR A 71 -11.81 -4.32 11.09
N PRO A 72 -11.67 -4.76 9.82
CA PRO A 72 -10.57 -5.64 9.41
C PRO A 72 -9.17 -5.00 9.45
N ILE A 73 -9.05 -3.70 9.72
CA ILE A 73 -7.79 -2.97 9.88
C ILE A 73 -7.53 -2.75 11.37
N VAL A 74 -8.50 -2.19 12.09
CA VAL A 74 -8.40 -1.85 13.51
C VAL A 74 -8.20 -3.10 14.37
N VAL A 75 -8.93 -4.19 14.11
CA VAL A 75 -8.78 -5.40 14.92
C VAL A 75 -7.37 -5.99 14.82
N PRO A 76 -6.80 -6.26 13.63
CA PRO A 76 -5.40 -6.68 13.53
C PRO A 76 -4.41 -5.66 14.10
N TYR A 77 -4.67 -4.36 13.96
CA TYR A 77 -3.83 -3.32 14.57
C TYR A 77 -3.82 -3.42 16.09
N LEU A 78 -4.98 -3.54 16.75
CA LEU A 78 -5.06 -3.68 18.21
C LEU A 78 -4.33 -4.93 18.70
N VAL A 79 -4.50 -6.05 17.99
CA VAL A 79 -3.79 -7.31 18.28
C VAL A 79 -2.29 -7.14 18.10
N ALA A 80 -1.86 -6.51 17.01
CA ALA A 80 -0.44 -6.23 16.78
C ALA A 80 0.12 -5.33 17.89
N THR A 81 -0.55 -4.22 18.23
CA THR A 81 -0.15 -3.34 19.33
C THR A 81 0.00 -4.11 20.64
N LEU A 82 -0.90 -5.04 20.95
CA LEU A 82 -0.78 -5.89 22.14
C LEU A 82 0.45 -6.80 22.07
N VAL A 83 0.72 -7.41 20.92
CA VAL A 83 1.91 -8.26 20.72
C VAL A 83 3.20 -7.45 20.92
N TYR A 84 3.30 -6.24 20.33
CA TYR A 84 4.46 -5.37 20.53
C TYR A 84 4.57 -4.91 21.99
N HIS A 85 3.45 -4.54 22.62
CA HIS A 85 3.42 -4.15 24.03
C HIS A 85 3.97 -5.26 24.93
N LEU A 86 3.48 -6.49 24.77
CA LEU A 86 3.94 -7.63 25.55
C LEU A 86 5.39 -7.98 25.24
N TYR A 87 5.81 -7.93 23.98
CA TYR A 87 7.19 -8.23 23.59
C TYR A 87 8.20 -7.27 24.22
N TRP A 88 7.90 -5.97 24.24
CA TRP A 88 8.78 -4.94 24.83
C TRP A 88 8.75 -4.86 26.34
N ASN A 89 7.68 -5.36 26.98
CA ASN A 89 7.53 -5.33 28.43
C ASN A 89 7.75 -6.70 29.09
N ASN A 90 8.51 -7.62 28.45
CA ASN A 90 8.80 -8.96 28.98
C ASN A 90 7.52 -9.73 29.40
N LEU A 91 6.49 -9.69 28.55
CA LEU A 91 5.17 -10.28 28.74
C LEU A 91 4.35 -9.68 29.92
N ARG A 92 4.78 -8.55 30.47
CA ARG A 92 4.00 -7.81 31.48
C ARG A 92 3.03 -6.84 30.80
N PHE A 93 1.80 -6.81 31.29
CA PHE A 93 0.78 -5.90 30.78
C PHE A 93 0.69 -4.64 31.63
N ASP A 94 0.78 -3.49 30.98
CA ASP A 94 0.54 -2.17 31.56
C ASP A 94 -0.55 -1.51 30.72
N PHE A 95 -1.72 -1.32 31.32
CA PHE A 95 -2.88 -0.79 30.63
C PHE A 95 -2.69 0.65 30.15
N ASN A 96 -1.99 1.49 30.92
CA ASN A 96 -1.80 2.90 30.58
C ASN A 96 -0.85 3.03 29.38
N VAL A 97 0.24 2.26 29.37
CA VAL A 97 1.17 2.21 28.24
C VAL A 97 0.48 1.64 27.01
N PHE A 98 -0.24 0.52 27.14
CA PHE A 98 -0.97 -0.09 26.03
C PHE A 98 -2.02 0.88 25.44
N LYS A 99 -2.82 1.53 26.30
CA LYS A 99 -3.81 2.54 25.88
C LYS A 99 -3.14 3.68 25.11
N ASN A 100 -2.03 4.20 25.63
CA ASN A 100 -1.26 5.24 24.95
C ASN A 100 -0.78 4.75 23.58
N GLN A 101 -0.25 3.54 23.49
CA GLN A 101 0.20 2.93 22.24
C GLN A 101 -0.91 2.77 21.20
N VAL A 102 -2.11 2.39 21.65
CA VAL A 102 -3.29 2.24 20.79
C VAL A 102 -3.75 3.59 20.25
N ILE A 103 -3.89 4.60 21.10
CA ILE A 103 -4.40 5.91 20.72
C ILE A 103 -3.38 6.66 19.88
N MET A 104 -2.11 6.57 20.26
CA MET A 104 -1.02 7.30 19.62
C MET A 104 -0.36 6.55 18.47
N PHE A 105 -0.83 5.37 18.07
CA PHE A 105 -0.29 4.61 16.93
C PHE A 105 1.23 4.43 16.96
N ASN A 106 1.82 4.30 18.16
CA ASN A 106 3.27 4.34 18.35
C ASN A 106 3.85 3.06 18.98
N ALA A 107 3.10 1.95 18.97
CA ALA A 107 3.61 0.65 19.41
C ALA A 107 4.81 0.15 18.58
N SER A 108 4.87 0.58 17.32
CA SER A 108 5.98 0.36 16.39
C SER A 108 6.07 1.54 15.43
N ALA A 109 7.28 1.85 14.93
CA ALA A 109 7.50 3.00 14.06
C ALA A 109 6.56 3.05 12.83
N PRO A 110 6.24 1.94 12.12
CA PRO A 110 5.31 2.01 10.99
C PRO A 110 3.85 2.29 11.39
N PHE A 111 3.44 2.12 12.66
CA PHE A 111 2.01 2.12 13.02
C PHE A 111 1.34 3.48 12.81
N TYR A 112 2.10 4.58 12.76
CA TYR A 112 1.57 5.90 12.40
C TYR A 112 0.81 5.86 11.07
N PHE A 113 1.20 5.00 10.14
CA PHE A 113 0.54 4.86 8.85
C PHE A 113 -0.94 4.48 8.97
N VAL A 114 -1.28 3.66 9.97
CA VAL A 114 -2.65 3.20 10.21
C VAL A 114 -3.57 4.40 10.48
N LEU A 115 -3.08 5.43 11.19
CA LEU A 115 -3.86 6.63 11.51
C LEU A 115 -4.38 7.33 10.25
N PHE A 116 -3.50 7.77 9.35
CA PHE A 116 -3.96 8.48 8.16
C PHE A 116 -4.64 7.54 7.16
N PHE A 117 -4.26 6.26 7.13
CA PHE A 117 -4.93 5.26 6.31
C PHE A 117 -6.41 5.11 6.70
N LEU A 118 -6.72 5.09 8.00
CA LEU A 118 -8.10 5.08 8.49
C LEU A 118 -8.86 6.34 8.05
N GLN A 119 -8.23 7.51 8.14
CA GLN A 119 -8.83 8.77 7.66
C GLN A 119 -9.21 8.69 6.18
N LEU A 120 -8.33 8.13 5.34
CA LEU A 120 -8.59 7.92 3.91
C LEU A 120 -9.76 6.94 3.65
N ILE A 121 -9.86 5.86 4.42
CA ILE A 121 -10.98 4.91 4.31
C ILE A 121 -12.31 5.57 4.70
N VAL A 122 -12.33 6.38 5.77
CA VAL A 122 -13.52 7.11 6.22
C VAL A 122 -14.03 8.06 5.13
N VAL A 123 -13.13 8.83 4.50
CA VAL A 123 -13.51 9.82 3.46
C VAL A 123 -13.73 9.18 2.08
N SER A 124 -13.32 7.92 1.88
CA SER A 124 -13.40 7.25 0.58
C SER A 124 -14.78 7.26 -0.11
N PRO A 125 -15.94 7.16 0.58
CA PRO A 125 -17.25 7.25 -0.08
C PRO A 125 -17.53 8.63 -0.66
N LEU A 126 -17.06 9.69 0.01
CA LEU A 126 -17.16 11.07 -0.47
C LEU A 126 -16.28 11.27 -1.71
N LEU A 127 -15.02 10.82 -1.65
CA LEU A 127 -14.10 10.89 -2.78
C LEU A 127 -14.63 10.12 -4.00
N TYR A 128 -15.23 8.94 -3.80
CA TYR A 128 -15.85 8.18 -4.88
C TYR A 128 -16.96 8.97 -5.59
N ARG A 129 -17.81 9.69 -4.84
CA ARG A 129 -18.90 10.52 -5.40
C ARG A 129 -18.39 11.72 -6.21
N VAL A 130 -17.18 12.21 -5.96
CA VAL A 130 -16.56 13.28 -6.77
C VAL A 130 -16.41 12.82 -8.23
N PHE A 131 -16.14 11.54 -8.45
CA PHE A 131 -15.85 10.99 -9.78
C PHE A 131 -17.01 10.18 -10.38
N HIS A 132 -17.76 9.45 -9.55
CA HIS A 132 -18.78 8.52 -10.02
C HIS A 132 -19.96 9.24 -10.73
N GLY A 133 -20.37 8.71 -11.87
CA GLY A 133 -21.45 9.29 -12.69
C GLY A 133 -21.08 10.60 -13.39
N ARG A 134 -19.83 11.07 -13.26
CA ARG A 134 -19.35 12.29 -13.91
C ARG A 134 -18.67 11.96 -15.23
N VAL A 135 -18.79 12.87 -16.19
CA VAL A 135 -18.05 12.80 -17.46
C VAL A 135 -16.57 13.10 -17.25
N PHE A 136 -15.72 12.67 -18.18
CA PHE A 136 -14.26 12.67 -18.02
C PHE A 136 -13.67 14.02 -17.59
N TYR A 137 -14.07 15.14 -18.21
CA TYR A 137 -13.55 16.47 -17.85
C TYR A 137 -13.95 16.88 -16.41
N GLN A 138 -15.15 16.51 -15.95
CA GLN A 138 -15.59 16.77 -14.57
C GLN A 138 -14.77 15.94 -13.57
N GLN A 139 -14.40 14.71 -13.93
CA GLN A 139 -13.50 13.89 -13.13
C GLN A 139 -12.10 14.52 -13.03
N LEU A 140 -11.59 15.10 -14.12
CA LEU A 140 -10.31 15.83 -14.12
C LEU A 140 -10.38 17.08 -13.24
N LEU A 141 -11.46 17.86 -13.32
CA LEU A 141 -11.68 19.02 -12.45
C LEU A 141 -11.74 18.59 -10.97
N GLY A 142 -12.45 17.50 -10.66
CA GLY A 142 -12.49 16.94 -9.32
C GLY A 142 -11.10 16.50 -8.81
N LEU A 143 -10.31 15.86 -9.68
CA LEU A 143 -8.94 15.45 -9.36
C LEU A 143 -8.03 16.66 -9.11
N PHE A 144 -8.17 17.72 -9.91
CA PHE A 144 -7.44 18.98 -9.72
C PHE A 144 -7.83 19.68 -8.42
N PHE A 145 -9.12 19.74 -8.09
CA PHE A 145 -9.57 20.28 -6.81
C PHE A 145 -8.98 19.50 -5.62
N ILE A 146 -8.99 18.17 -5.70
CA ILE A 146 -8.38 17.31 -4.67
C ILE A 146 -6.86 17.53 -4.59
N TYR A 147 -6.18 17.78 -5.72
CA TYR A 147 -4.76 18.14 -5.71
C TYR A 147 -4.51 19.42 -4.90
N LEU A 148 -5.27 20.49 -5.15
CA LEU A 148 -5.16 21.75 -4.41
C LEU A 148 -5.46 21.55 -2.91
N MET A 149 -6.51 20.78 -2.59
CA MET A 149 -6.83 20.42 -1.21
C MET A 149 -5.67 19.65 -0.56
N SER A 150 -5.10 18.67 -1.25
CA SER A 150 -3.99 17.86 -0.73
C SER A 150 -2.72 18.69 -0.52
N PHE A 151 -2.46 19.66 -1.40
CA PHE A 151 -1.40 20.64 -1.21
C PHE A 151 -1.62 21.46 0.07
N TYR A 152 -2.82 22.01 0.25
CA TYR A 152 -3.17 22.75 1.45
C TYR A 152 -2.98 21.91 2.72
N LEU A 153 -3.52 20.69 2.75
CA LEU A 153 -3.39 19.79 3.91
C LEU A 153 -1.94 19.42 4.21
N THR A 154 -1.09 19.29 3.19
CA THR A 154 0.33 18.97 3.37
C THR A 154 1.11 20.10 4.05
N HIS A 155 0.83 21.36 3.68
CA HIS A 155 1.61 22.51 4.12
C HIS A 155 1.03 23.23 5.34
N PHE A 156 -0.30 23.17 5.54
CA PHE A 156 -0.99 24.01 6.52
C PHE A 156 -1.73 23.24 7.62
N THR A 157 -1.63 21.91 7.67
CA THR A 157 -2.24 21.12 8.77
C THR A 157 -1.20 20.34 9.56
N SER A 158 -1.45 20.19 10.86
CA SER A 158 -0.68 19.34 11.77
C SER A 158 -1.64 18.62 12.72
N VAL A 159 -1.55 17.29 12.79
CA VAL A 159 -2.37 16.45 13.69
C VAL A 159 -1.62 16.15 14.98
N ALA A 160 -0.34 15.78 14.87
CA ALA A 160 0.57 15.52 15.97
C ALA A 160 2.01 15.40 15.44
N ASN A 161 2.99 15.23 16.34
CA ASN A 161 4.40 15.03 16.04
C ASN A 161 4.70 13.61 15.50
N TYR A 162 3.95 13.17 14.48
CA TYR A 162 4.24 11.94 13.74
C TYR A 162 5.17 12.21 12.56
N TYR A 163 5.79 11.14 12.07
CA TYR A 163 6.53 11.20 10.81
C TYR A 163 5.59 11.15 9.59
N GLY A 164 5.94 11.88 8.54
CA GLY A 164 5.32 11.76 7.22
C GLY A 164 3.81 12.05 7.20
N GLY A 165 3.06 11.26 6.42
CA GLY A 165 1.62 11.44 6.22
C GLY A 165 0.77 11.52 7.49
N ALA A 166 1.13 10.81 8.56
CA ALA A 166 0.36 10.83 9.81
C ALA A 166 0.41 12.17 10.56
N SER A 167 1.41 13.01 10.26
CA SER A 167 1.46 14.38 10.80
C SER A 167 0.40 15.28 10.20
N ARG A 168 -0.25 14.89 9.09
CA ARG A 168 -1.15 15.75 8.30
C ARG A 168 -2.58 15.23 8.31
N VAL A 169 -3.54 16.14 8.26
CA VAL A 169 -4.96 15.79 8.12
C VAL A 169 -5.16 15.08 6.77
N LEU A 170 -5.90 13.97 6.78
CA LEU A 170 -6.13 13.06 5.65
C LEU A 170 -4.84 12.57 4.96
N GLY A 171 -3.70 12.60 5.65
CA GLY A 171 -2.42 12.17 5.07
C GLY A 171 -1.75 13.19 4.14
N GLY A 172 -2.25 14.44 4.04
CA GLY A 172 -1.69 15.44 3.13
C GLY A 172 -1.74 15.00 1.66
N SER A 173 -0.59 14.91 0.99
CA SER A 173 -0.50 14.51 -0.42
C SER A 173 -0.89 13.04 -0.67
N TYR A 174 -0.98 12.22 0.37
CA TYR A 174 -1.58 10.88 0.25
C TYR A 174 -3.08 10.92 -0.09
N LEU A 175 -3.81 12.00 0.25
CA LEU A 175 -5.20 12.19 -0.18
C LEU A 175 -5.31 12.21 -1.71
N PHE A 176 -4.41 12.92 -2.37
CA PHE A 176 -4.32 12.95 -3.83
C PHE A 176 -3.98 11.56 -4.38
N CYS A 177 -2.98 10.88 -3.83
CA CYS A 177 -2.58 9.55 -4.27
C CYS A 177 -3.73 8.54 -4.16
N PHE A 178 -4.48 8.57 -3.06
CA PHE A 178 -5.63 7.71 -2.85
C PHE A 178 -6.76 8.02 -3.86
N SER A 179 -7.03 9.30 -4.07
CA SER A 179 -8.05 9.76 -5.02
C SER A 179 -7.68 9.44 -6.48
N LEU A 180 -6.40 9.54 -6.83
CA LEU A 180 -5.86 9.09 -8.11
C LEU A 180 -6.15 7.60 -8.32
N GLY A 181 -5.99 6.77 -7.30
CA GLY A 181 -6.37 5.36 -7.33
C GLY A 181 -7.85 5.14 -7.65
N ILE A 182 -8.75 5.90 -7.00
CA ILE A 182 -10.20 5.85 -7.29
C ILE A 182 -10.47 6.25 -8.74
N PHE A 183 -9.90 7.36 -9.19
CA PHE A 183 -10.04 7.87 -10.55
C PHE A 183 -9.58 6.82 -11.59
N LEU A 184 -8.39 6.23 -11.41
CA LEU A 184 -7.86 5.19 -12.30
C LEU A 184 -8.76 3.95 -12.37
N GLN A 185 -9.40 3.58 -11.26
CA GLN A 185 -10.35 2.47 -11.25
C GLN A 185 -11.61 2.78 -12.07
N LEU A 186 -12.17 3.98 -11.92
CA LEU A 186 -13.35 4.39 -12.67
C LEU A 186 -13.03 4.54 -14.15
N LEU A 187 -11.86 5.12 -14.47
CA LEU A 187 -11.34 5.25 -15.83
C LEU A 187 -11.16 3.89 -16.50
N SER A 188 -10.58 2.91 -15.80
CA SER A 188 -10.44 1.55 -16.35
C SER A 188 -11.76 0.80 -16.51
N SER A 189 -12.79 1.16 -15.74
CA SER A 189 -14.12 0.52 -15.82
C SER A 189 -14.96 1.08 -16.97
N ASN A 190 -14.89 2.39 -17.20
CA ASN A 190 -15.60 3.09 -18.27
C ASN A 190 -14.65 4.04 -19.01
N PRO A 191 -13.71 3.51 -19.82
CA PRO A 191 -12.73 4.33 -20.49
C PRO A 191 -13.37 5.19 -21.59
N PRO A 192 -12.97 6.46 -21.75
CA PRO A 192 -13.25 7.25 -22.94
C PRO A 192 -12.85 6.52 -24.22
N ILE A 193 -13.52 6.83 -25.34
CA ILE A 193 -13.32 6.15 -26.64
C ILE A 193 -11.85 6.07 -27.03
N PHE A 194 -11.11 7.17 -26.85
CA PHE A 194 -9.68 7.25 -27.19
C PHE A 194 -8.78 6.37 -26.30
N LEU A 195 -9.20 6.04 -25.07
CA LEU A 195 -8.47 5.16 -24.15
C LEU A 195 -8.93 3.70 -24.21
N LYS A 196 -10.07 3.41 -24.85
CA LYS A 196 -10.66 2.06 -24.88
C LYS A 196 -9.67 1.02 -25.42
N LYS A 197 -8.88 1.37 -26.44
CA LYS A 197 -7.84 0.49 -27.03
C LYS A 197 -6.72 0.15 -26.04
N VAL A 198 -6.33 1.09 -25.17
CA VAL A 198 -5.28 0.88 -24.15
C VAL A 198 -5.72 -0.20 -23.15
N PHE A 199 -6.99 -0.20 -22.76
CA PHE A 199 -7.52 -1.15 -21.78
C PHE A 199 -7.92 -2.52 -22.37
N GLN A 200 -8.00 -2.65 -23.69
CA GLN A 200 -8.29 -3.93 -24.38
C GLN A 200 -7.15 -4.96 -24.23
N SER A 201 -6.02 -4.57 -23.62
CA SER A 201 -4.93 -5.48 -23.22
C SER A 201 -4.33 -6.26 -24.39
N ASP A 202 -4.33 -5.72 -25.61
CA ASP A 202 -3.59 -6.31 -26.74
C ASP A 202 -2.11 -6.44 -26.36
N ILE A 203 -1.50 -7.58 -26.65
CA ILE A 203 -0.09 -7.82 -26.32
C ILE A 203 0.84 -6.78 -26.94
N LYS A 204 0.57 -6.31 -28.17
CA LYS A 204 1.37 -5.26 -28.81
C LYS A 204 1.30 -3.97 -28.00
N ILE A 205 0.10 -3.62 -27.51
CA ILE A 205 -0.14 -2.44 -26.66
C ILE A 205 0.56 -2.61 -25.31
N LEU A 206 0.52 -3.80 -24.71
CA LEU A 206 1.22 -4.08 -23.45
C LEU A 206 2.75 -3.94 -23.58
N VAL A 207 3.32 -4.44 -24.68
CA VAL A 207 4.76 -4.32 -24.97
C VAL A 207 5.14 -2.86 -25.21
N VAL A 208 4.38 -2.12 -26.02
CA VAL A 208 4.59 -0.67 -26.21
C VAL A 208 4.50 0.06 -24.88
N GLY A 209 3.50 -0.24 -24.05
CA GLY A 209 3.35 0.34 -22.71
C GLY A 209 4.55 0.08 -21.79
N LEU A 210 5.08 -1.15 -21.80
CA LEU A 210 6.29 -1.50 -21.04
C LEU A 210 7.50 -0.71 -21.54
N VAL A 211 7.71 -0.65 -22.86
CA VAL A 211 8.83 0.10 -23.47
C VAL A 211 8.72 1.60 -23.14
N THR A 212 7.53 2.19 -23.28
CA THR A 212 7.30 3.60 -22.90
C THR A 212 7.58 3.86 -21.43
N ALA A 213 7.19 2.95 -20.52
CA ALA A 213 7.47 3.08 -19.10
C ALA A 213 8.97 2.96 -18.78
N LEU A 214 9.69 2.09 -19.49
CA LEU A 214 11.16 1.97 -19.36
C LEU A 214 11.88 3.21 -19.91
N ILE A 215 11.43 3.76 -21.04
CA ILE A 215 11.95 5.04 -21.56
C ILE A 215 11.68 6.18 -20.57
N ALA A 216 10.49 6.24 -20.00
CA ALA A 216 10.16 7.24 -18.98
C ALA A 216 11.07 7.09 -17.76
N MET A 217 11.35 5.86 -17.29
CA MET A 217 12.30 5.59 -16.22
C MET A 217 13.71 6.05 -16.58
N PHE A 218 14.17 5.75 -17.80
CA PHE A 218 15.48 6.19 -18.30
C PHE A 218 15.59 7.72 -18.31
N ILE A 219 14.60 8.42 -18.86
CA ILE A 219 14.55 9.89 -18.85
C ILE A 219 14.55 10.42 -17.41
N TYR A 220 13.76 9.81 -16.53
CA TYR A 220 13.62 10.23 -15.14
C TYR A 220 14.95 10.13 -14.36
N ILE A 221 15.69 9.04 -14.57
CA ILE A 221 17.03 8.85 -13.98
C ILE A 221 18.02 9.86 -14.56
N ASN A 222 18.11 9.99 -15.90
CA ASN A 222 19.07 10.88 -16.55
C ASN A 222 18.79 12.37 -16.29
N ALA A 223 17.55 12.74 -15.97
CA ALA A 223 17.19 14.10 -15.57
C ALA A 223 17.46 14.39 -14.08
N HIS A 224 18.10 13.45 -13.35
CA HIS A 224 18.40 13.57 -11.91
C HIS A 224 17.16 13.89 -11.06
N LEU A 225 15.99 13.33 -11.43
CA LEU A 225 14.74 13.53 -10.70
C LEU A 225 14.57 12.55 -9.53
N LEU A 226 15.37 11.48 -9.51
CA LEU A 226 15.33 10.46 -8.47
C LEU A 226 15.66 11.03 -7.09
N ASP A 227 16.69 11.86 -6.98
CA ASP A 227 17.10 12.50 -5.72
C ASP A 227 16.02 13.44 -5.17
N LYS A 228 15.26 14.07 -6.07
CA LYS A 228 14.13 14.94 -5.72
C LYS A 228 12.87 14.17 -5.31
N SER A 229 12.90 12.84 -5.37
CA SER A 229 11.76 11.98 -5.05
C SER A 229 11.66 11.67 -3.56
N TRP A 230 12.67 12.05 -2.77
CA TRP A 230 12.83 11.75 -1.35
C TRP A 230 11.89 12.60 -0.49
N ALA A 231 10.62 12.19 -0.41
CA ALA A 231 9.61 12.88 0.39
C ALA A 231 8.55 11.92 0.96
N ASN A 232 8.22 12.14 2.24
CA ASN A 232 7.06 11.56 2.92
C ASN A 232 6.38 12.68 3.74
N PRO A 233 5.12 13.05 3.46
CA PRO A 233 4.25 12.50 2.41
C PRO A 233 4.78 12.81 0.99
N PRO A 234 4.36 12.07 -0.05
CA PRO A 234 5.00 12.09 -1.36
C PRO A 234 4.89 13.46 -2.03
N ASN A 235 5.97 13.91 -2.66
CA ASN A 235 5.95 15.08 -3.52
C ASN A 235 5.61 14.67 -4.97
N LYS A 236 5.59 15.64 -5.89
CA LYS A 236 5.31 15.38 -7.31
C LYS A 236 6.29 14.38 -7.94
N ASN A 237 7.56 14.43 -7.59
CA ASN A 237 8.59 13.54 -8.12
C ASN A 237 8.39 12.12 -7.59
N THR A 238 8.16 11.95 -6.29
CA THR A 238 7.80 10.66 -5.68
C THR A 238 6.60 10.03 -6.39
N LEU A 239 5.57 10.83 -6.68
CA LEU A 239 4.38 10.37 -7.39
C LEU A 239 4.69 9.93 -8.83
N PHE A 240 5.41 10.74 -9.61
CA PHE A 240 5.78 10.38 -10.98
C PHE A 240 6.61 9.10 -11.02
N TYR A 241 7.63 9.01 -10.16
CA TYR A 241 8.43 7.81 -10.00
C TYR A 241 7.56 6.58 -9.67
N THR A 242 6.62 6.75 -8.74
CA THR A 242 5.69 5.67 -8.36
C THR A 242 4.84 5.21 -9.53
N ILE A 243 4.32 6.13 -10.36
CA ILE A 243 3.51 5.80 -11.54
C ILE A 243 4.35 5.06 -12.58
N ILE A 244 5.61 5.45 -12.79
CA ILE A 244 6.54 4.76 -13.71
C ILE A 244 6.76 3.32 -13.22
N ILE A 245 7.13 3.12 -11.95
CA ILE A 245 7.36 1.78 -11.39
C ILE A 245 6.07 0.93 -11.43
N ALA A 246 4.93 1.51 -11.04
CA ALA A 246 3.64 0.82 -11.11
C ALA A 246 3.30 0.36 -12.52
N SER A 247 3.61 1.19 -13.54
CA SER A 247 3.38 0.88 -14.94
C SER A 247 4.30 -0.24 -15.43
N ILE A 248 5.60 -0.18 -15.11
CA ILE A 248 6.56 -1.25 -15.44
C ILE A 248 6.09 -2.58 -14.86
N LEU A 249 5.79 -2.60 -13.56
CA LEU A 249 5.35 -3.81 -12.86
C LEU A 249 4.02 -4.33 -13.41
N PHE A 250 3.06 -3.44 -13.70
CA PHE A 250 1.77 -3.81 -14.28
C PHE A 250 1.94 -4.44 -15.66
N PHE A 251 2.66 -3.79 -16.59
CA PHE A 251 2.83 -4.31 -17.95
C PHE A 251 3.64 -5.60 -17.95
N ALA A 252 4.72 -5.70 -17.17
CA ALA A 252 5.49 -6.94 -17.03
C ALA A 252 4.61 -8.10 -16.53
N PHE A 253 3.77 -7.85 -15.52
CA PHE A 253 2.83 -8.84 -15.00
C PHE A 253 1.82 -9.29 -16.07
N GLN A 254 1.21 -8.35 -16.78
CA GLN A 254 0.20 -8.64 -17.81
C GLN A 254 0.78 -9.40 -19.01
N ILE A 255 1.99 -9.05 -19.44
CA ILE A 255 2.71 -9.75 -20.52
C ILE A 255 2.96 -11.20 -20.10
N ALA A 256 3.50 -11.42 -18.90
CA ALA A 256 3.75 -12.77 -18.38
C ALA A 256 2.46 -13.57 -18.25
N GLU A 257 1.39 -13.00 -17.68
CA GLU A 257 0.10 -13.70 -17.51
C GLU A 257 -0.52 -14.12 -18.86
N LYS A 258 -0.36 -13.30 -19.90
CA LYS A 258 -0.93 -13.59 -21.22
C LYS A 258 -0.08 -14.52 -22.09
N ARG A 259 1.24 -14.39 -22.07
CA ARG A 259 2.14 -15.11 -23.00
C ARG A 259 2.87 -16.28 -22.37
N ILE A 260 3.22 -16.19 -21.09
CA ILE A 260 4.12 -17.15 -20.43
C ILE A 260 3.49 -17.54 -19.09
N LYS A 261 2.45 -18.37 -19.12
CA LYS A 261 1.71 -18.78 -17.91
C LYS A 261 2.63 -19.38 -16.83
N GLN A 262 3.71 -20.06 -17.23
CA GLN A 262 4.73 -20.58 -16.31
C GLN A 262 5.50 -19.44 -15.60
N LEU A 263 5.88 -18.37 -16.31
CA LEU A 263 6.51 -17.18 -15.72
C LEU A 263 5.56 -16.49 -14.74
N ALA A 264 4.25 -16.50 -15.02
CA ALA A 264 3.26 -15.96 -14.09
C ALA A 264 3.16 -16.72 -12.76
N LEU A 265 3.72 -17.95 -12.66
CA LEU A 265 3.82 -18.68 -11.39
C LEU A 265 4.90 -18.09 -10.48
N ILE A 266 5.97 -17.50 -11.05
CA ILE A 266 7.04 -16.84 -10.29
C ILE A 266 6.50 -15.64 -9.49
N PHE A 267 5.37 -15.06 -9.90
CA PHE A 267 4.72 -13.97 -9.18
C PHE A 267 3.85 -14.43 -8.01
N THR A 268 3.53 -15.71 -7.89
CA THR A 268 2.65 -16.25 -6.83
C THR A 268 3.13 -15.92 -5.41
N PRO A 269 4.43 -16.05 -5.07
CA PRO A 269 4.92 -15.66 -3.75
C PRO A 269 4.72 -14.15 -3.46
N ILE A 270 4.92 -13.30 -4.47
CA ILE A 270 4.72 -11.85 -4.36
C ILE A 270 3.23 -11.52 -4.20
N GLU A 271 2.35 -12.19 -4.95
CA GLU A 271 0.91 -12.08 -4.79
C GLU A 271 0.46 -12.50 -3.39
N LEU A 272 1.06 -13.56 -2.83
CA LEU A 272 0.76 -14.03 -1.47
C LEU A 272 1.12 -12.96 -0.43
N ILE A 273 2.29 -12.35 -0.54
CA ILE A 273 2.72 -11.19 0.28
C ILE A 273 1.67 -10.07 0.17
N GLY A 274 1.29 -9.69 -1.05
CA GLY A 274 0.34 -8.60 -1.27
C GLY A 274 -1.07 -8.87 -0.75
N SER A 275 -1.54 -10.12 -0.84
CA SER A 275 -2.83 -10.54 -0.28
C SER A 275 -2.85 -10.48 1.26
N ASN A 276 -1.69 -10.58 1.89
CA ASN A 276 -1.49 -10.46 3.34
C ASN A 276 -0.80 -9.14 3.73
N SER A 277 -0.85 -8.13 2.85
CA SER A 277 -0.05 -6.89 3.00
C SER A 277 -0.28 -6.14 4.31
N LEU A 278 -1.48 -6.17 4.89
CA LEU A 278 -1.73 -5.59 6.21
C LEU A 278 -0.91 -6.27 7.32
N TYR A 279 -0.78 -7.60 7.29
CA TYR A 279 -0.01 -8.31 8.31
C TYR A 279 1.50 -8.16 8.09
N VAL A 280 1.94 -8.13 6.83
CA VAL A 280 3.32 -7.73 6.50
C VAL A 280 3.62 -6.35 7.06
N PHE A 281 2.74 -5.39 6.81
CA PHE A 281 2.86 -4.04 7.33
C PHE A 281 2.93 -4.00 8.88
N LEU A 282 2.06 -4.73 9.58
CA LEU A 282 2.00 -4.69 11.04
C LEU A 282 3.17 -5.43 11.72
N TYR A 283 3.69 -6.51 11.13
CA TYR A 283 4.62 -7.40 11.82
C TYR A 283 6.05 -7.40 11.30
N HIS A 284 6.34 -6.82 10.12
CA HIS A 284 7.70 -6.87 9.57
C HIS A 284 8.75 -6.30 10.52
N SER A 285 8.51 -5.15 11.17
CA SER A 285 9.48 -4.56 12.12
C SER A 285 9.73 -5.47 13.32
N LEU A 286 8.70 -6.13 13.87
CA LEU A 286 8.87 -7.12 14.93
C LEU A 286 9.85 -8.22 14.52
N PHE A 287 9.68 -8.78 13.32
CA PHE A 287 10.57 -9.82 12.81
C PHE A 287 11.95 -9.31 12.41
N ILE A 288 12.08 -8.03 12.04
CA ILE A 288 13.40 -7.38 11.92
C ILE A 288 14.10 -7.43 13.28
N TYR A 289 13.46 -6.98 14.36
CA TYR A 289 14.07 -7.00 15.69
C TYR A 289 14.40 -8.41 16.18
N ILE A 290 13.49 -9.37 15.98
CA ILE A 290 13.73 -10.78 16.35
C ILE A 290 14.92 -11.32 15.55
N GLY A 291 14.95 -11.11 14.24
CA GLY A 291 16.01 -11.60 13.36
C GLY A 291 17.39 -11.00 13.69
N GLN A 292 17.43 -9.72 14.06
CA GLN A 292 18.65 -9.06 14.56
C GLN A 292 19.12 -9.72 15.86
N ARG A 293 18.20 -9.98 16.81
CA ARG A 293 18.54 -10.56 18.12
C ARG A 293 19.11 -11.98 18.02
N ILE A 294 18.63 -12.79 17.07
CA ILE A 294 19.15 -14.15 16.83
C ILE A 294 20.39 -14.17 15.90
N GLY A 295 20.90 -13.00 15.50
CA GLY A 295 22.11 -12.91 14.67
C GLY A 295 21.92 -13.31 13.21
N LEU A 296 20.72 -13.16 12.61
CA LEU A 296 20.55 -13.53 11.19
C LEU A 296 21.49 -12.75 10.26
N LEU A 297 21.84 -11.51 10.61
CA LEU A 297 22.78 -10.68 9.85
C LEU A 297 24.24 -11.15 9.95
N THR A 298 24.61 -11.94 10.96
CA THR A 298 25.99 -12.42 11.15
C THR A 298 26.30 -13.67 10.32
N ILE A 299 25.30 -14.24 9.66
CA ILE A 299 25.45 -15.38 8.76
C ILE A 299 25.81 -14.85 7.36
N ASN A 300 26.72 -15.52 6.63
CA ASN A 300 27.12 -15.11 5.28
C ASN A 300 25.94 -14.94 4.30
N SER A 301 24.92 -15.80 4.41
CA SER A 301 23.67 -15.72 3.65
C SER A 301 22.61 -14.81 4.30
N GLY A 302 22.92 -14.18 5.43
CA GLY A 302 22.04 -13.36 6.25
C GLY A 302 21.38 -12.20 5.50
N LYS A 303 22.10 -11.56 4.59
CA LYS A 303 21.57 -10.45 3.75
C LYS A 303 20.38 -10.88 2.87
N ILE A 304 20.33 -12.14 2.47
CA ILE A 304 19.25 -12.70 1.63
C ILE A 304 18.20 -13.37 2.50
N LEU A 305 18.62 -14.17 3.48
CA LEU A 305 17.71 -14.92 4.35
C LEU A 305 16.89 -14.00 5.27
N PHE A 306 17.42 -12.86 5.68
CA PHE A 306 16.76 -11.99 6.65
C PHE A 306 15.51 -11.27 6.10
N PRO A 307 15.53 -10.68 4.90
CA PRO A 307 14.29 -10.23 4.25
C PRO A 307 13.25 -11.34 4.09
N ILE A 308 13.69 -12.53 3.67
CA ILE A 308 12.80 -13.69 3.50
C ILE A 308 12.16 -14.08 4.83
N PHE A 309 12.96 -14.15 5.91
CA PHE A 309 12.48 -14.40 7.26
C PHE A 309 11.38 -13.41 7.65
N CYS A 310 11.64 -12.11 7.53
CA CYS A 310 10.67 -11.07 7.90
C CYS A 310 9.34 -11.20 7.14
N LEU A 311 9.43 -11.46 5.83
CA LEU A 311 8.26 -11.62 4.96
C LEU A 311 7.48 -12.89 5.28
N VAL A 312 8.15 -14.04 5.36
CA VAL A 312 7.52 -15.34 5.60
C VAL A 312 6.75 -15.32 6.90
N PHE A 313 7.38 -14.91 8.00
CA PHE A 313 6.72 -14.91 9.30
C PHE A 313 5.56 -13.91 9.38
N SER A 314 5.69 -12.73 8.78
CA SER A 314 4.58 -11.77 8.73
C SER A 314 3.41 -12.27 7.88
N VAL A 315 3.69 -12.96 6.77
CA VAL A 315 2.67 -13.60 5.92
C VAL A 315 2.00 -14.76 6.66
N LEU A 316 2.74 -15.58 7.40
CA LEU A 316 2.21 -16.69 8.19
C LEU A 316 1.20 -16.20 9.23
N ILE A 317 1.47 -15.09 9.93
CA ILE A 317 0.48 -14.48 10.84
C ILE A 317 -0.81 -14.14 10.09
N GLY A 318 -0.68 -13.54 8.91
CA GLY A 318 -1.84 -13.22 8.06
C GLY A 318 -2.64 -14.45 7.66
N ILE A 319 -1.97 -15.53 7.24
CA ILE A 319 -2.61 -16.79 6.86
C ILE A 319 -3.36 -17.40 8.05
N ILE A 320 -2.72 -17.49 9.23
CA ILE A 320 -3.32 -18.07 10.44
C ILE A 320 -4.56 -17.27 10.85
N THR A 321 -4.44 -15.94 10.88
CA THR A 321 -5.51 -15.04 11.32
C THR A 321 -6.68 -15.01 10.34
N THR A 322 -6.42 -15.10 9.04
CA THR A 322 -7.47 -15.06 8.01
C THR A 322 -8.13 -16.43 7.76
N LYS A 323 -7.39 -17.55 7.83
CA LYS A 323 -7.97 -18.90 7.76
C LYS A 323 -8.86 -19.20 8.97
N SER A 324 -8.48 -18.72 10.15
CA SER A 324 -9.33 -18.78 11.34
C SER A 324 -10.71 -18.14 11.09
N LYS A 325 -10.79 -17.02 10.36
CA LYS A 325 -12.07 -16.40 9.98
C LYS A 325 -12.90 -17.25 9.01
N ALA A 326 -12.29 -18.02 8.11
CA ALA A 326 -13.01 -18.92 7.21
C ALA A 326 -13.61 -20.12 7.96
N LEU A 327 -12.85 -20.67 8.92
CA LEU A 327 -13.29 -21.77 9.80
C LEU A 327 -14.36 -21.34 10.82
N ILE A 328 -14.24 -20.14 11.41
CA ILE A 328 -15.24 -19.60 12.34
C ILE A 328 -16.55 -19.29 11.62
N LYS A 329 -16.50 -18.80 10.38
CA LYS A 329 -17.71 -18.54 9.58
C LYS A 329 -18.43 -19.83 9.16
N PHE A 330 -17.71 -20.95 9.06
CA PHE A 330 -18.28 -22.28 8.83
C PHE A 330 -18.92 -22.90 10.09
N ARG A 331 -18.57 -22.41 11.29
CA ARG A 331 -19.15 -22.85 12.57
C ARG A 331 -20.23 -21.92 13.14
N GLY A 332 -20.49 -20.77 12.49
CA GLY A 332 -21.45 -19.76 12.95
C GLY A 332 -22.78 -19.68 12.17
N LEU A 333 -23.04 -20.64 11.26
CA LEU A 333 -24.31 -20.82 10.57
C LEU A 333 -24.57 -22.33 10.47
N ASN A 334 -25.06 -22.88 11.57
CA ASN A 334 -25.85 -24.10 11.67
C ASN A 334 -26.46 -24.09 13.07
N LEU A 335 -27.47 -23.24 13.24
CA LEU A 335 -28.64 -23.41 14.10
C LEU A 335 -29.72 -22.47 13.58
#